data_AF-A0A7C4SZN3-F1
#
_entry.id   AF-A0A7C4SZN3-F1
#
_cell.length_a   1.000
_cell.length_b   1.000
_cell.length_c   1.000
_cell.angle_alpha   90.00
_cell.angle_beta   90.00
_cell.angle_gamma   90.00
#
_symmetry.space_group_name_H-M   'P 1'
#
loop_
_entity.id
_entity.type
_entity.pdbx_description
1 polymer ?
#
loop_
_entity_poly.entity_id
_entity_poly.type
_entity_poly.pdbx_seq_one_letter_code
_entity_poly.pdbx_strand_id
1 'polypeptide(L)'
;MHGSLARKLRIYGYDVIYDTNLDDKDLITKTAEEDRWLLTSDRDLYLTAQKRGVKACLLLGKDDAQRAAEVFKKLGLEPPPLRAEGSRCPVCNGFLEACDSNEVDATRKLERRYFRCVECGKLYWIGSHWRRIREFDRRVRQLLLKT
;
A
#
# COMPACT_ATOMS: atom_id res chain seq x y z
N MET A 1 -13.32 2.71 -5.41
CA MET A 1 -12.59 2.95 -4.14
C MET A 1 -11.30 2.14 -4.11
N HIS A 2 -10.18 2.77 -3.75
CA HIS A 2 -8.82 2.18 -3.84
C HIS A 2 -8.24 1.65 -2.52
N GLY A 3 -9.07 1.47 -1.48
CA GLY A 3 -8.58 1.07 -0.15
C GLY A 3 -7.87 -0.30 -0.11
N SER A 4 -8.24 -1.24 -0.98
CA SER A 4 -7.53 -2.52 -1.11
C SER A 4 -6.14 -2.36 -1.75
N LEU A 5 -6.02 -1.52 -2.77
CA LEU A 5 -4.73 -1.17 -3.38
C LEU A 5 -3.82 -0.47 -2.37
N ALA A 6 -4.35 0.50 -1.61
CA ALA A 6 -3.60 1.21 -0.58
C ALA A 6 -2.98 0.25 0.44
N ARG A 7 -3.76 -0.70 0.96
CA ARG A 7 -3.27 -1.76 1.87
C ARG A 7 -2.10 -2.55 1.27
N LYS A 8 -2.15 -2.87 -0.02
CA LYS A 8 -1.11 -3.66 -0.69
C LYS A 8 0.16 -2.87 -0.93
N LEU A 9 0.05 -1.60 -1.29
CA LEU A 9 1.21 -0.71 -1.40
C LEU A 9 1.91 -0.50 -0.05
N ARG A 10 1.14 -0.39 1.05
CA ARG A 10 1.70 -0.37 2.42
C ARG A 10 2.47 -1.64 2.77
N ILE A 11 2.00 -2.80 2.33
CA ILE A 11 2.70 -4.08 2.52
C ILE A 11 4.03 -4.11 1.75
N TYR A 12 4.11 -3.46 0.59
CA TYR A 12 5.38 -3.22 -0.09
C TYR A 12 6.29 -2.20 0.62
N GLY A 13 5.83 -1.57 1.70
CA GLY A 13 6.59 -0.59 2.48
C GLY A 13 6.36 0.87 2.07
N TYR A 14 5.54 1.13 1.06
CA TYR A 14 5.26 2.51 0.62
C TYR A 14 4.36 3.25 1.60
N ASP A 15 4.70 4.50 1.87
CA ASP A 15 3.86 5.44 2.62
C ASP A 15 2.63 5.82 1.78
N VAL A 16 1.47 5.26 2.13
CA VAL A 16 0.22 5.49 1.40
C VAL A 16 -0.88 5.94 2.34
N ILE A 17 -1.44 7.11 2.07
CA ILE A 17 -2.64 7.63 2.73
C ILE A 17 -3.86 7.24 1.90
N TYR A 18 -4.90 6.78 2.57
CA TYR A 18 -6.21 6.53 1.99
C TYR A 18 -7.24 7.04 2.99
N ASP A 19 -7.88 8.15 2.66
CA ASP A 19 -8.87 8.80 3.49
C ASP A 19 -10.15 8.96 2.67
N THR A 20 -11.26 8.44 3.20
CA THR A 20 -12.57 8.51 2.55
C THR A 20 -13.39 9.72 3.00
N ASN A 21 -12.88 10.49 3.96
CA ASN A 21 -13.56 11.65 4.50
C ASN A 21 -13.14 12.96 3.81
N LEU A 22 -12.02 12.96 3.09
CA LEU A 22 -11.57 14.11 2.30
C LEU A 22 -12.36 14.20 1.01
N ASP A 23 -12.75 15.43 0.64
CA ASP A 23 -13.27 15.72 -0.68
C ASP A 23 -12.12 15.83 -1.71
N ASP A 24 -12.48 15.94 -2.99
CA ASP A 24 -11.51 16.04 -4.08
C ASP A 24 -10.58 17.25 -3.98
N LYS A 25 -11.08 18.39 -3.45
CA LYS A 25 -10.28 19.61 -3.33
C LYS A 25 -9.26 19.45 -2.20
N ASP A 26 -9.69 18.96 -1.05
CA ASP A 26 -8.85 18.72 0.11
C ASP A 26 -7.81 17.64 -0.19
N LEU A 27 -8.19 16.60 -0.93
CA LEU A 27 -7.26 15.56 -1.37
C LEU A 27 -6.16 16.11 -2.28
N ILE A 28 -6.51 16.98 -3.24
CA ILE A 28 -5.52 17.67 -4.10
C ILE A 28 -4.62 18.59 -3.27
N THR A 29 -5.19 19.40 -2.38
CA THR A 29 -4.44 20.33 -1.53
C THR A 29 -3.43 19.57 -0.66
N LYS A 30 -3.89 18.54 0.06
CA LYS A 30 -3.04 17.69 0.90
C LYS A 30 -1.95 16.99 0.07
N THR A 31 -2.28 16.54 -1.14
CA THR A 31 -1.28 15.92 -2.03
C THR A 31 -0.17 16.90 -2.41
N ALA A 32 -0.54 18.16 -2.69
CA ALA A 32 0.42 19.20 -3.03
C ALA A 32 1.30 19.60 -1.83
N GLU A 33 0.69 19.82 -0.66
CA GLU A 33 1.37 20.22 0.57
C GLU A 33 2.36 19.17 1.07
N GLU A 34 2.02 17.88 0.91
CA GLU A 34 2.87 16.76 1.37
C GLU A 34 3.80 16.20 0.27
N ASP A 35 3.88 16.85 -0.90
CA ASP A 35 4.61 16.40 -2.10
C ASP A 35 4.37 14.92 -2.48
N ARG A 36 3.09 14.51 -2.49
CA ARG A 36 2.67 13.13 -2.76
C ARG A 36 2.22 12.91 -4.20
N TRP A 37 2.07 11.64 -4.57
CA TRP A 37 1.38 11.23 -5.80
C TRP A 37 -0.10 10.94 -5.52
N LEU A 38 -1.00 11.60 -6.25
CA LEU A 38 -2.42 11.27 -6.26
C LEU A 38 -2.68 10.04 -7.15
N LEU A 39 -3.19 8.96 -6.56
CA LEU A 39 -3.63 7.77 -7.29
C LEU A 39 -5.15 7.77 -7.41
N THR A 40 -5.67 7.81 -8.62
CA THR A 40 -7.14 7.83 -8.84
C THR A 40 -7.55 7.05 -10.08
N SER A 41 -8.76 6.51 -10.09
CA SER A 41 -9.41 6.02 -11.32
C SER A 41 -10.49 6.99 -11.83
N ASP A 42 -10.71 8.08 -11.10
CA ASP A 42 -11.60 9.17 -11.51
C ASP A 42 -10.83 10.11 -12.45
N ARG A 43 -11.36 10.24 -13.67
CA ARG A 43 -10.73 11.04 -14.73
C ARG A 43 -10.85 12.53 -14.46
N ASP A 44 -11.94 12.99 -13.87
CA ASP A 44 -12.18 14.41 -13.61
C ASP A 44 -11.29 14.89 -12.46
N LEU A 45 -11.16 14.08 -11.40
CA LEU A 45 -10.20 14.33 -10.34
C LEU A 45 -8.76 14.35 -10.86
N TYR A 46 -8.38 13.39 -11.71
CA TYR A 46 -7.05 13.36 -12.32
C TYR A 46 -6.77 14.62 -13.14
N LEU A 47 -7.69 15.02 -14.03
CA LEU A 47 -7.54 16.22 -14.85
C LEU A 47 -7.48 17.49 -13.99
N THR A 48 -8.26 17.55 -12.91
CA THR A 48 -8.26 18.68 -11.97
C THR A 48 -6.92 18.78 -11.23
N ALA A 49 -6.37 17.66 -10.76
CA ALA A 49 -5.05 17.61 -10.13
C ALA A 49 -3.94 18.06 -11.09
N GLN A 50 -3.96 17.60 -12.35
CA GLN A 50 -3.00 18.03 -13.37
C GLN A 50 -3.06 19.53 -13.66
N LYS A 51 -4.27 20.11 -13.79
CA LYS A 51 -4.46 21.56 -13.98
C LYS A 51 -3.89 22.38 -12.83
N ARG A 52 -3.85 21.82 -11.62
CA ARG A 52 -3.28 22.43 -10.42
C ARG A 52 -1.80 22.12 -10.20
N GLY A 53 -1.14 21.46 -11.17
CA GLY A 53 0.28 21.12 -11.08
C GLY A 53 0.61 20.01 -10.09
N VAL A 54 -0.38 19.23 -9.64
CA VAL A 54 -0.18 18.15 -8.68
C VAL A 54 0.21 16.85 -9.38
N LYS A 55 1.21 16.14 -8.84
CA LYS A 55 1.63 14.81 -9.31
C LYS A 55 0.45 13.85 -9.19
N ALA A 56 -0.05 13.34 -10.31
CA ALA A 56 -1.20 12.45 -10.33
C ALA A 56 -1.00 11.29 -11.31
N CYS A 57 -1.58 10.14 -10.98
CA CYS A 57 -1.53 8.93 -11.78
C CYS A 57 -2.94 8.34 -11.93
N LEU A 58 -3.45 8.39 -13.16
CA LEU A 58 -4.72 7.77 -13.52
C LEU A 58 -4.55 6.25 -13.65
N LEU A 59 -5.33 5.49 -12.89
CA LEU A 59 -5.31 4.03 -12.85
C LEU A 59 -6.48 3.47 -13.67
N LEU A 60 -6.16 2.64 -14.66
CA LEU A 60 -7.12 2.04 -15.59
C LEU A 60 -7.24 0.52 -15.40
N GLY A 61 -6.39 -0.07 -14.56
CA GLY A 61 -6.43 -1.48 -14.22
C GLY A 61 -7.79 -1.94 -13.69
N LYS A 62 -8.21 -3.14 -14.10
CA LYS A 62 -9.48 -3.75 -13.71
C LYS A 62 -9.43 -4.35 -12.30
N ASP A 63 -8.24 -4.75 -11.87
CA ASP A 63 -7.98 -5.28 -10.53
C ASP A 63 -6.75 -4.63 -9.88
N ASP A 64 -6.56 -4.89 -8.59
CA ASP A 64 -5.47 -4.28 -7.83
C ASP A 64 -4.07 -4.66 -8.33
N ALA A 65 -3.89 -5.84 -8.94
CA ALA A 65 -2.57 -6.23 -9.45
C ALA A 65 -2.21 -5.45 -10.71
N GLN A 66 -3.20 -5.26 -11.59
CA GLN A 66 -3.06 -4.36 -12.74
C GLN A 66 -2.81 -2.92 -12.30
N ARG A 67 -3.59 -2.41 -11.33
CA ARG A 67 -3.39 -1.04 -10.80
C ARG A 67 -2.03 -0.86 -10.13
N ALA A 68 -1.57 -1.83 -9.33
CA ALA A 68 -0.25 -1.77 -8.72
C ALA A 68 0.87 -1.78 -9.78
N ALA A 69 0.76 -2.62 -10.81
CA ALA A 69 1.71 -2.62 -11.92
C ALA A 69 1.72 -1.28 -12.68
N GLU A 70 0.55 -0.66 -12.89
CA GLU A 70 0.45 0.69 -13.46
C GLU A 70 1.13 1.75 -12.58
N VAL A 71 0.95 1.69 -11.25
CA VAL A 71 1.65 2.57 -10.30
C VAL A 71 3.16 2.42 -10.46
N PHE A 72 3.67 1.20 -10.35
CA PHE A 72 5.11 0.94 -10.46
C PHE A 72 5.68 1.44 -11.79
N LYS A 73 5.00 1.11 -12.91
CA LYS A 73 5.45 1.53 -14.23
C LYS A 73 5.41 3.06 -14.41
N LYS A 74 4.29 3.71 -14.09
CA LYS A 74 4.09 5.14 -14.37
C LYS A 74 4.94 6.04 -13.47
N LEU A 75 5.24 5.59 -12.25
CA LEU A 75 6.09 6.31 -11.32
C LEU A 75 7.58 5.93 -11.44
N GLY A 76 7.93 4.99 -12.34
CA GLY A 76 9.32 4.54 -12.53
C GLY A 76 9.87 3.80 -11.30
N LEU A 77 9.00 3.11 -10.55
CA LEU A 77 9.33 2.39 -9.33
C LEU A 77 9.42 0.89 -9.59
N GLU A 78 10.33 0.22 -8.91
CA GLU A 78 10.34 -1.25 -8.86
C GLU A 78 9.56 -1.76 -7.64
N PRO A 79 8.82 -2.87 -7.76
CA PRO A 79 8.20 -3.51 -6.60
C PRO A 79 9.29 -4.07 -5.68
N PRO A 80 9.46 -3.53 -4.45
CA PRO A 80 10.49 -3.98 -3.54
C PRO A 80 10.23 -5.44 -3.13
N PRO A 81 11.26 -6.17 -2.64
CA PRO A 81 11.06 -7.51 -2.12
C PRO A 81 10.01 -7.51 -1.01
N LEU A 82 9.06 -8.45 -1.06
CA LEU A 82 8.09 -8.61 0.01
C LEU A 82 8.78 -9.02 1.31
N ARG A 83 8.79 -8.11 2.29
CA ARG A 83 9.31 -8.34 3.64
C ARG A 83 8.26 -7.87 4.64
N ALA A 84 8.07 -8.63 5.71
CA ALA A 84 7.21 -8.18 6.81
C ALA A 84 7.93 -7.12 7.66
N GLU A 85 9.23 -7.30 7.85
CA GLU A 85 10.13 -6.32 8.45
C GLU A 85 10.33 -5.12 7.52
N GLY A 86 10.17 -3.91 8.05
CA GLY A 86 10.23 -2.67 7.26
C GLY A 86 9.00 -2.41 6.38
N SER A 87 7.97 -3.25 6.47
CA SER A 87 6.66 -2.95 5.85
C SER A 87 5.84 -2.01 6.71
N ARG A 88 4.74 -1.51 6.14
CA ARG A 88 3.78 -0.66 6.84
C ARG A 88 2.49 -1.41 7.14
N CYS A 89 1.89 -1.03 8.26
CA CYS A 89 0.61 -1.51 8.72
C CYS A 89 -0.45 -1.29 7.63
N PRO A 90 -1.08 -2.36 7.12
CA PRO A 90 -2.12 -2.22 6.09
C PRO A 90 -3.30 -1.36 6.56
N VAL A 91 -3.54 -1.29 7.88
CA VAL A 91 -4.65 -0.54 8.46
C VAL A 91 -4.34 0.95 8.56
N CYS A 92 -3.27 1.32 9.26
CA CYS A 92 -2.99 2.72 9.62
C CYS A 92 -1.72 3.30 9.02
N ASN A 93 -0.98 2.58 8.16
CA ASN A 93 0.25 3.04 7.51
C ASN A 93 1.49 3.21 8.41
N GLY A 94 1.36 3.00 9.73
CA GLY A 94 2.48 2.98 10.68
C GLY A 94 3.50 1.86 10.42
N PHE A 95 4.73 2.01 10.89
CA PHE A 95 5.78 1.00 10.68
C PHE A 95 5.52 -0.27 11.47
N LEU A 96 5.91 -1.41 10.90
CA LEU A 96 5.90 -2.70 11.57
C LEU A 96 7.30 -3.05 12.08
N GLU A 97 7.39 -3.33 13.37
CA GLU A 97 8.62 -3.78 14.03
C GLU A 97 8.52 -5.23 14.45
N ALA A 98 9.63 -5.97 14.40
CA ALA A 98 9.69 -7.33 14.90
C ALA A 98 9.45 -7.34 16.42
N CYS A 99 8.66 -8.28 16.90
CA CYS A 99 8.46 -8.49 18.34
C CYS A 99 8.65 -9.96 18.72
N ASP A 100 9.11 -10.18 19.95
CA ASP A 100 9.30 -11.53 20.48
C ASP A 100 7.94 -12.21 20.69
N SER A 101 7.88 -13.51 20.35
CA SER A 101 6.84 -14.44 20.75
C SER A 101 6.46 -14.37 22.24
N ASN A 102 7.39 -13.99 23.11
CA ASN A 102 7.14 -13.81 24.54
C ASN A 102 6.18 -12.66 24.86
N GLU A 103 6.14 -11.63 24.02
CA GLU A 103 5.21 -10.49 24.11
C GLU A 103 3.85 -10.76 23.46
N VAL A 104 3.67 -11.95 22.90
CA VAL A 104 2.43 -12.39 22.27
C VAL A 104 1.65 -13.23 23.27
N ASP A 105 0.34 -12.99 23.34
CA ASP A 105 -0.60 -13.77 24.16
C ASP A 105 -0.35 -15.28 23.99
N ALA A 106 -0.34 -16.02 25.11
CA ALA A 106 -0.09 -17.44 25.19
C ALA A 106 -0.98 -18.26 24.23
N THR A 107 -2.20 -17.81 23.97
CA THR A 107 -3.13 -18.43 23.01
C THR A 107 -2.67 -18.36 21.55
N ARG A 108 -1.72 -17.46 21.24
CA ARG A 108 -1.19 -17.19 19.90
C ARG A 108 0.29 -17.53 19.78
N LYS A 109 0.94 -18.01 20.85
CA LYS A 109 2.35 -18.40 20.87
C LYS A 109 2.56 -19.62 19.99
N LEU A 110 3.23 -19.39 18.86
CA LEU A 110 3.67 -20.39 17.89
C LEU A 110 5.12 -20.00 17.54
N GLU A 111 5.96 -20.98 17.19
CA GLU A 111 7.30 -20.68 16.69
C GLU A 111 7.21 -19.99 15.32
N ARG A 112 7.09 -18.66 15.33
CA ARG A 112 7.03 -17.81 14.14
C ARG A 112 7.51 -16.40 14.47
N ARG A 113 7.82 -15.64 13.42
CA ARG A 113 8.12 -14.21 13.53
C ARG A 113 6.83 -13.39 13.60
N TYR A 114 6.77 -12.52 14.60
CA TYR A 114 5.68 -11.58 14.83
C TYR A 114 6.13 -10.16 14.56
N PHE A 115 5.18 -9.33 14.14
CA PHE A 115 5.40 -7.92 13.87
C PHE A 115 4.28 -7.10 14.49
N ARG A 116 4.62 -6.01 15.17
CA ARG A 116 3.66 -5.11 15.79
C ARG A 116 3.73 -3.74 15.14
N CYS A 117 2.58 -3.14 14.86
CA CYS A 117 2.52 -1.76 14.42
C CYS A 117 2.82 -0.83 15.60
N VAL A 118 3.76 0.09 15.43
CA VAL A 118 4.14 1.07 16.47
C VAL A 118 3.05 2.10 16.75
N GLU A 119 2.17 2.36 15.78
CA GLU A 119 1.09 3.36 15.90
C GLU A 119 -0.19 2.79 16.53
N CYS A 120 -0.66 1.64 16.03
CA CYS A 120 -1.96 1.08 16.42
C CYS A 120 -1.87 -0.23 17.22
N GLY A 121 -0.67 -0.70 17.52
CA GLY A 121 -0.43 -1.92 18.31
C GLY A 121 -0.86 -3.23 17.64
N LYS A 122 -1.36 -3.18 16.39
CA LYS A 122 -1.88 -4.37 15.71
C LYS A 122 -0.77 -5.38 15.44
N LEU A 123 -1.03 -6.63 15.81
CA LEU A 123 -0.11 -7.76 15.65
C LEU A 123 -0.31 -8.48 14.31
N TYR A 124 0.79 -8.77 13.64
CA TYR A 124 0.89 -9.48 12.37
C TYR A 124 1.89 -10.64 12.48
N TRP A 125 1.73 -11.65 11.63
CA TRP A 125 2.67 -12.76 11.51
C TRP A 125 2.61 -13.34 10.10
N ILE A 126 3.66 -14.04 9.71
CA ILE A 126 3.70 -14.76 8.44
C ILE A 126 2.86 -16.04 8.59
N GLY A 127 1.69 -16.04 7.97
CA GLY A 127 0.75 -17.18 7.98
C GLY A 127 0.06 -17.37 6.63
N SER A 128 -1.13 -17.99 6.64
CA SER A 128 -1.92 -18.26 5.44
C SER A 128 -2.23 -16.99 4.61
N HIS A 129 -2.42 -15.84 5.28
CA HIS A 129 -2.62 -14.56 4.61
C HIS A 129 -1.43 -14.16 3.72
N TRP A 130 -0.21 -14.53 4.12
CA TRP A 130 1.01 -14.26 3.35
C TRP A 130 1.05 -15.01 2.01
N ARG A 131 0.32 -16.13 1.88
CA ARG A 131 0.19 -16.83 0.60
C ARG A 131 -0.52 -15.95 -0.44
N ARG A 132 -1.62 -15.29 -0.06
CA ARG A 132 -2.36 -14.39 -0.94
C ARG A 132 -1.54 -13.15 -1.32
N ILE A 133 -0.74 -12.63 -0.39
CA ILE A 133 0.18 -11.50 -0.66
C ILE A 133 1.25 -11.91 -1.69
N ARG A 134 1.83 -13.11 -1.54
CA ARG A 134 2.81 -13.65 -2.51
C ARG A 134 2.20 -13.93 -3.89
N GLU A 135 0.98 -14.45 -3.94
CA GLU A 135 0.24 -14.64 -5.20
C GLU A 135 -0.01 -13.30 -5.91
N PHE A 136 -0.38 -12.27 -5.14
CA PHE A 136 -0.54 -10.91 -5.65
C PHE A 136 0.78 -10.33 -6.18
N ASP A 137 1.88 -10.40 -5.43
CA ASP A 137 3.19 -9.93 -5.89
C ASP A 137 3.67 -10.65 -7.15
N ARG A 138 3.52 -11.98 -7.21
CA ARG A 138 3.83 -12.76 -8.41
C ARG A 138 3.05 -12.23 -9.63
N ARG A 139 1.75 -11.94 -9.46
CA ARG A 139 0.91 -11.41 -10.54
C ARG A 139 1.36 -10.01 -10.96
N VAL A 140 1.68 -9.13 -10.01
CA VAL A 140 2.22 -7.79 -10.32
C VAL A 140 3.51 -7.89 -11.13
N ARG A 141 4.47 -8.70 -10.68
CA ARG A 141 5.75 -8.89 -11.39
C ARG A 141 5.56 -9.45 -12.79
N GLN A 142 4.65 -10.42 -12.97
CA GLN A 142 4.31 -10.94 -14.30
C GLN A 142 3.74 -9.87 -15.24
N LEU A 143 2.93 -8.94 -14.72
CA LEU A 143 2.37 -7.85 -15.53
C LEU A 143 3.45 -6.84 -15.93
N LEU A 144 4.41 -6.57 -15.05
CA LEU A 144 5.54 -5.68 -15.34
C LEU A 144 6.48 -6.24 -16.42
N LEU A 145 6.63 -7.56 -16.52
CA LEU A 145 7.48 -8.22 -17.53
C LEU A 145 6.83 -8.33 -18.93
N LYS A 146 5.50 -8.23 -19.01
CA LYS A 146 4.74 -8.43 -20.26
C LYS A 146 4.54 -7.16 -21.09
N THR A 147 5.21 -6.07 -20.73
CA THR A 147 5.03 -4.75 -21.35
C THR A 147 6.36 -4.14 -21.71
#